data_AF-A0A7K7WVE6-F1
#
_entry.id   AF-A0A7K7WVE6-F1
#
_cell.length_a   1.000
_cell.length_b   1.000
_cell.length_c   1.000
_cell.angle_alpha   90.00
_cell.angle_beta   90.00
_cell.angle_gamma   90.00
#
_symmetry.space_group_name_H-M   'P 1'
#
loop_
_entity.id
_entity.type
_entity.pdbx_description
1 polymer ?
#
loop_
_entity_poly.entity_id
_entity_poly.type
_entity_poly.pdbx_seq_one_letter_code
_entity_poly.pdbx_strand_id
1 'polypeptide(L)'
;QRLKDEIAEVTNEIENLGSTEERKNMQRNKQVAMGRKKFNMDPKKGIQFLIENDLLKNTCEDIAQFLYKGEGLNKTAIGDYLGERDEFNIQVLHAFVELHEFTDLNLVQALRQFLWSFRLPGEAQKIDRMMEAFAQRYCQCNPGVFQSTDTCYVLSFAIIMLNTSLHNPNVKDKPTAERFIAMNRGINDGGDLPEELLRVRAGLQGRAGAGPASRGAQVTPCVCQNLYESIKNEPFKIPEDDGNDLTHTFFNPDREGWLLKLG
;
A
#
# COMPACT_ATOMS: atom_id res chain seq x y z
N GLN A 1 12.21 -64.79 3.82
CA GLN A 1 13.51 -64.11 3.96
C GLN A 1 13.68 -63.04 2.90
N ARG A 2 13.75 -63.38 1.60
CA ARG A 2 13.78 -62.41 0.48
C ARG A 2 12.82 -61.22 0.59
N LEU A 3 11.53 -61.46 0.82
CA LEU A 3 10.54 -60.38 0.97
C LEU A 3 10.82 -59.45 2.17
N LYS A 4 11.42 -59.95 3.25
CA LYS A 4 11.80 -59.11 4.40
C LYS A 4 13.05 -58.29 4.09
N ASP A 5 13.98 -58.85 3.31
CA ASP A 5 15.20 -58.18 2.89
C ASP A 5 14.87 -57.07 1.88
N GLU A 6 13.95 -57.32 0.93
CA GLU A 6 13.41 -56.31 -0.01
C GLU A 6 12.65 -55.19 0.72
N ILE A 7 11.81 -55.52 1.72
CA ILE A 7 11.12 -54.49 2.52
C ILE A 7 12.14 -53.63 3.29
N ALA A 8 13.18 -54.23 3.87
CA ALA A 8 14.21 -53.49 4.59
C ALA A 8 15.03 -52.57 3.66
N GLU A 9 15.31 -53.01 2.44
CA GLU A 9 15.99 -52.21 1.41
C GLU A 9 15.15 -51.01 0.99
N VAL A 10 13.87 -51.22 0.68
CA VAL A 10 12.93 -50.14 0.32
C VAL A 10 12.75 -49.15 1.48
N THR A 11 12.70 -49.64 2.73
CA THR A 11 12.56 -48.77 3.90
C THR A 11 13.80 -47.87 4.08
N ASN A 12 15.00 -48.43 3.90
CA ASN A 12 16.25 -47.67 3.96
C ASN A 12 16.38 -46.65 2.81
N GLU A 13 15.90 -46.97 1.61
CA GLU A 13 15.88 -46.02 0.49
C GLU A 13 14.93 -44.84 0.76
N ILE A 14 13.75 -45.11 1.32
CA ILE A 14 12.78 -44.06 1.70
C ILE A 14 13.37 -43.15 2.79
N GLU A 15 14.02 -43.71 3.82
CA GLU A 15 14.69 -42.93 4.87
C GLU A 15 15.86 -42.09 4.33
N ASN A 16 16.66 -42.65 3.40
CA ASN A 16 17.75 -41.93 2.76
C ASN A 16 17.25 -40.80 1.83
N LEU A 17 16.18 -41.03 1.08
CA LEU A 17 15.53 -40.00 0.26
C LEU A 17 14.98 -38.88 1.13
N GLY A 18 14.27 -39.20 2.22
CA GLY A 18 13.76 -38.23 3.19
C GLY A 18 14.87 -37.37 3.80
N SER A 19 15.96 -37.99 4.25
CA SER A 19 17.11 -37.26 4.82
C SER A 19 17.84 -36.38 3.79
N THR A 20 17.83 -36.78 2.51
CA THR A 20 18.44 -36.00 1.42
C THR A 20 17.57 -34.79 1.06
N GLU A 21 16.25 -34.96 1.01
CA GLU A 21 15.31 -33.85 0.79
C GLU A 21 15.34 -32.84 1.94
N GLU A 22 15.41 -33.30 3.19
CA GLU A 22 15.54 -32.43 4.36
C GLU A 22 16.82 -31.58 4.32
N ARG A 23 17.96 -32.17 3.95
CA ARG A 23 19.22 -31.43 3.79
C ARG A 23 19.15 -30.39 2.68
N LYS A 24 18.54 -30.74 1.54
CA LYS A 24 18.34 -29.80 0.41
C LYS A 24 17.42 -28.65 0.81
N ASN A 25 16.31 -28.92 1.50
CA ASN A 25 15.42 -27.89 2.00
C ASN A 25 16.09 -26.99 3.03
N MET A 26 16.86 -27.55 3.97
CA MET A 26 17.60 -26.75 4.94
C MET A 26 18.65 -25.84 4.27
N GLN A 27 19.32 -26.34 3.23
CA GLN A 27 20.27 -25.55 2.46
C GLN A 27 19.57 -24.43 1.68
N ARG A 28 18.46 -24.73 0.99
CA ARG A 28 17.64 -23.74 0.29
C ARG A 28 17.16 -22.65 1.25
N ASN A 29 16.63 -23.02 2.41
CA ASN A 29 16.16 -22.07 3.43
C ASN A 29 17.29 -21.16 3.94
N LYS A 30 18.50 -21.70 4.14
CA LYS A 30 19.68 -20.90 4.52
C LYS A 30 20.06 -19.89 3.43
N GLN A 31 20.02 -20.29 2.16
CA GLN A 31 20.33 -19.38 1.06
C GLN A 31 19.24 -18.30 0.91
N VAL A 32 17.96 -18.64 1.06
CA VAL A 32 16.87 -17.66 1.05
C VAL A 32 17.03 -16.65 2.19
N ALA A 33 17.32 -17.11 3.41
CA ALA A 33 17.58 -16.23 4.55
C ALA A 33 18.77 -15.30 4.31
N MET A 34 19.84 -15.80 3.68
CA MET A 34 20.99 -14.99 3.27
C MET A 34 20.62 -13.95 2.21
N GLY A 35 19.80 -14.33 1.22
CA GLY A 35 19.32 -13.42 0.17
C GLY A 35 18.45 -12.30 0.74
N ARG A 36 17.54 -12.60 1.68
CA ARG A 36 16.75 -11.60 2.42
C ARG A 36 17.66 -10.64 3.20
N LYS A 37 18.68 -11.16 3.90
CA LYS A 37 19.66 -10.32 4.62
C LYS A 37 20.43 -9.40 3.67
N LYS A 38 20.83 -9.91 2.49
CA LYS A 38 21.48 -9.10 1.45
C LYS A 38 20.54 -8.03 0.90
N PHE A 39 19.28 -8.36 0.65
CA PHE A 39 18.26 -7.41 0.21
C PHE A 39 18.09 -6.25 1.20
N ASN A 40 18.01 -6.56 2.49
CA ASN A 40 17.87 -5.54 3.54
C ASN A 40 19.09 -4.61 3.67
N MET A 41 20.24 -4.99 3.12
CA MET A 41 21.45 -4.15 3.06
C MET A 41 21.56 -3.39 1.73
N ASP A 42 21.22 -4.05 0.62
CA ASP A 42 21.29 -3.54 -0.74
C ASP A 42 20.25 -4.31 -1.58
N PRO A 43 19.08 -3.71 -1.85
CA PRO A 43 17.98 -4.38 -2.52
C PRO A 43 18.36 -4.99 -3.87
N LYS A 44 19.14 -4.25 -4.67
CA LYS A 44 19.59 -4.71 -6.00
C LYS A 44 20.47 -5.94 -5.89
N LYS A 45 21.46 -5.94 -4.99
CA LYS A 45 22.33 -7.11 -4.77
C LYS A 45 21.60 -8.29 -4.14
N GLY A 46 20.61 -8.03 -3.29
CA GLY A 46 19.77 -9.08 -2.71
C GLY A 46 18.95 -9.82 -3.75
N ILE A 47 18.25 -9.08 -4.63
CA ILE A 47 17.51 -9.65 -5.76
C ILE A 47 18.45 -10.41 -6.70
N GLN A 48 19.58 -9.81 -7.07
CA GLN A 48 20.57 -10.47 -7.93
C GLN A 48 21.07 -11.79 -7.33
N PHE A 49 21.41 -11.81 -6.04
CA PHE A 49 21.83 -13.04 -5.36
C PHE A 49 20.75 -14.13 -5.39
N LEU A 50 19.49 -13.76 -5.15
CA LEU A 50 18.38 -14.72 -5.19
C LEU A 50 18.17 -15.30 -6.60
N ILE A 51 18.35 -14.48 -7.64
CA ILE A 51 18.27 -14.91 -9.04
C ILE A 51 19.42 -15.86 -9.39
N GLU A 52 20.66 -15.47 -9.07
CA GLU A 52 21.87 -16.26 -9.38
C GLU A 52 21.91 -17.62 -8.66
N ASN A 53 21.12 -17.80 -7.60
CA ASN A 53 21.01 -19.05 -6.85
C ASN A 53 19.72 -19.83 -7.16
N ASP A 54 18.98 -19.48 -8.22
CA ASP A 54 17.72 -20.12 -8.62
C ASP A 54 16.64 -20.12 -7.51
N LEU A 55 16.66 -19.09 -6.66
CA LEU A 55 15.71 -18.89 -5.56
C LEU A 55 14.58 -17.93 -5.95
N LEU A 56 14.81 -17.08 -6.95
CA LEU A 56 13.87 -16.12 -7.48
C LEU A 56 14.04 -16.04 -9.00
N LYS A 57 12.93 -15.97 -9.74
CA LYS A 57 12.99 -15.77 -11.20
C LYS A 57 13.24 -14.31 -11.52
N ASN A 58 13.95 -14.05 -12.62
CA ASN A 58 14.23 -12.69 -13.09
C ASN A 58 13.08 -12.15 -13.96
N THR A 59 11.89 -12.04 -13.37
CA THR A 59 10.69 -11.45 -14.00
C THR A 59 10.13 -10.39 -13.05
N CYS A 60 9.45 -9.37 -13.58
CA CYS A 60 8.91 -8.33 -12.73
C CYS A 60 7.81 -8.87 -11.80
N GLU A 61 7.00 -9.83 -12.26
CA GLU A 61 5.93 -10.45 -11.48
C GLU A 61 6.46 -11.30 -10.32
N ASP A 62 7.49 -12.13 -10.54
CA ASP A 62 8.05 -12.98 -9.48
C ASP A 62 8.74 -12.11 -8.42
N ILE A 63 9.45 -11.05 -8.83
CA ILE A 63 10.07 -10.10 -7.90
C ILE A 63 9.00 -9.31 -7.14
N ALA A 64 7.98 -8.79 -7.81
CA ALA A 64 6.85 -8.11 -7.17
C ALA A 64 6.17 -9.01 -6.12
N GLN A 65 5.94 -10.28 -6.45
CA GLN A 65 5.35 -11.26 -5.54
C GLN A 65 6.24 -11.55 -4.33
N PHE A 66 7.56 -11.61 -4.52
CA PHE A 66 8.53 -11.72 -3.44
C PHE A 66 8.50 -10.52 -2.49
N LEU A 67 8.50 -9.30 -3.05
CA LEU A 67 8.41 -8.06 -2.28
C LEU A 67 7.07 -7.94 -1.54
N TYR A 68 5.97 -8.30 -2.19
CA TYR A 68 4.62 -8.23 -1.63
C TYR A 68 4.45 -9.19 -0.43
N LYS A 69 4.97 -10.42 -0.54
CA LYS A 69 5.02 -11.36 0.59
C LYS A 69 5.82 -10.78 1.75
N GLY A 70 6.92 -10.08 1.48
CA GLY A 70 7.66 -9.28 2.45
C GLY A 70 8.26 -10.05 3.63
N GLU A 71 8.32 -11.38 3.57
CA GLU A 71 8.69 -12.22 4.70
C GLU A 71 10.18 -12.04 5.04
N GLY A 72 10.48 -11.40 6.18
CA GLY A 72 11.85 -11.10 6.59
C GLY A 72 12.54 -9.99 5.78
N LEU A 73 11.78 -9.20 5.03
CA LEU A 73 12.26 -8.04 4.28
C LEU A 73 11.99 -6.76 5.06
N ASN A 74 12.98 -5.86 5.07
CA ASN A 74 12.84 -4.52 5.60
C ASN A 74 11.93 -3.70 4.69
N LYS A 75 10.91 -3.05 5.26
CA LYS A 75 9.87 -2.35 4.48
C LYS A 75 10.35 -1.05 3.84
N THR A 76 11.37 -0.40 4.42
CA THR A 76 12.08 0.74 3.80
C THR A 76 12.85 0.30 2.57
N ALA A 77 13.58 -0.81 2.66
CA ALA A 77 14.34 -1.38 1.54
C ALA A 77 13.42 -1.77 0.35
N ILE A 78 12.20 -2.23 0.63
CA ILE A 78 11.17 -2.45 -0.41
C ILE A 78 10.78 -1.13 -1.07
N GLY A 79 10.45 -0.10 -0.27
CA GLY A 79 10.08 1.21 -0.79
C GLY A 79 11.19 1.82 -1.65
N ASP A 80 12.43 1.74 -1.19
CA ASP A 80 13.59 2.26 -1.91
C ASP A 80 13.75 1.62 -3.29
N TYR A 81 13.60 0.29 -3.38
CA TYR A 81 13.72 -0.48 -4.61
C TYR A 81 12.56 -0.22 -5.58
N LEU A 82 11.32 -0.24 -5.09
CA LEU A 82 10.13 0.05 -5.91
C LEU A 82 10.14 1.51 -6.40
N GLY A 83 10.69 2.40 -5.59
CA GLY A 83 10.92 3.79 -5.91
C GLY A 83 12.15 4.04 -6.78
N GLU A 84 12.83 3.07 -7.40
CA GLU A 84 13.93 3.37 -8.33
C GLU A 84 13.44 3.74 -9.74
N ARG A 85 14.14 4.64 -10.43
CA ARG A 85 13.75 5.13 -11.77
C ARG A 85 14.07 4.16 -12.91
N ASP A 86 14.79 3.08 -12.61
CA ASP A 86 15.20 2.10 -13.60
C ASP A 86 13.95 1.43 -14.19
N GLU A 87 13.93 1.22 -15.51
CA GLU A 87 12.75 0.72 -16.24
C GLU A 87 12.24 -0.62 -15.69
N PHE A 88 13.16 -1.49 -15.29
CA PHE A 88 12.82 -2.77 -14.67
C PHE A 88 12.15 -2.58 -13.28
N ASN A 89 12.64 -1.63 -12.47
CA ASN A 89 12.03 -1.31 -11.18
C ASN A 89 10.63 -0.72 -11.34
N ILE A 90 10.41 0.09 -12.38
CA ILE A 90 9.09 0.62 -12.74
C ILE A 90 8.13 -0.53 -13.10
N GLN A 91 8.58 -1.50 -13.90
CA GLN A 91 7.77 -2.70 -14.21
C GLN A 91 7.44 -3.52 -12.96
N VAL A 92 8.42 -3.69 -12.05
CA VAL A 92 8.18 -4.36 -10.76
C VAL A 92 7.17 -3.58 -9.91
N LEU A 93 7.24 -2.24 -9.88
CA LEU A 93 6.26 -1.40 -9.18
C LEU A 93 4.85 -1.60 -9.73
N HIS A 94 4.67 -1.60 -11.05
CA HIS A 94 3.36 -1.87 -11.65
C HIS A 94 2.83 -3.26 -11.29
N ALA A 95 3.65 -4.31 -11.42
CA ALA A 95 3.27 -5.65 -10.99
C ALA A 95 2.96 -5.72 -9.49
N PHE A 96 3.69 -4.95 -8.65
CA PHE A 96 3.47 -4.90 -7.21
C PHE A 96 2.14 -4.23 -6.83
N VAL A 97 1.77 -3.13 -7.49
CA VAL A 97 0.45 -2.50 -7.25
C VAL A 97 -0.69 -3.37 -7.76
N GLU A 98 -0.47 -4.15 -8.83
CA GLU A 98 -1.47 -5.11 -9.33
C GLU A 98 -1.82 -6.22 -8.34
N LEU A 99 -0.88 -6.61 -7.47
CA LEU A 99 -1.12 -7.56 -6.37
C LEU A 99 -2.04 -6.99 -5.27
N HIS A 100 -2.34 -5.70 -5.28
CA HIS A 100 -3.29 -5.09 -4.36
C HIS A 100 -4.71 -5.11 -4.95
N GLU A 101 -5.66 -5.64 -4.16
CA GLU A 101 -7.08 -5.69 -4.50
C GLU A 101 -7.81 -4.47 -3.91
N PHE A 102 -7.97 -3.42 -4.72
CA PHE A 102 -8.64 -2.18 -4.30
C PHE A 102 -10.13 -2.12 -4.65
N THR A 103 -10.67 -3.16 -5.29
CA THR A 103 -12.08 -3.21 -5.68
C THR A 103 -12.98 -3.10 -4.44
N ASP A 104 -14.01 -2.26 -4.53
CA ASP A 104 -14.99 -2.01 -3.45
C ASP A 104 -14.39 -1.41 -2.16
N LEU A 105 -13.11 -1.01 -2.17
CA LEU A 105 -12.50 -0.24 -1.09
C LEU A 105 -12.60 1.26 -1.36
N ASN A 106 -12.83 2.04 -0.31
CA ASN A 106 -12.66 3.49 -0.42
C ASN A 106 -11.18 3.88 -0.43
N LEU A 107 -10.89 5.12 -0.81
CA LEU A 107 -9.52 5.59 -1.01
C LEU A 107 -8.65 5.47 0.26
N VAL A 108 -9.21 5.75 1.45
CA VAL A 108 -8.47 5.59 2.72
C VAL A 108 -8.17 4.11 3.00
N GLN A 109 -9.11 3.21 2.76
CA GLN A 109 -8.91 1.77 2.94
C GLN A 109 -7.84 1.22 1.99
N ALA A 110 -7.87 1.63 0.72
CA ALA A 110 -6.86 1.27 -0.26
C ALA A 110 -5.47 1.81 0.14
N LEU A 111 -5.39 3.08 0.58
CA LEU A 111 -4.15 3.68 1.09
C LEU A 111 -3.61 2.93 2.30
N ARG A 112 -4.47 2.51 3.25
CA ARG A 112 -4.05 1.70 4.41
C ARG A 112 -3.41 0.38 3.99
N GLN A 113 -4.02 -0.32 3.03
CA GLN A 113 -3.44 -1.57 2.53
C GLN A 113 -2.12 -1.32 1.80
N PHE A 114 -2.07 -0.29 0.96
CA PHE A 114 -0.89 0.03 0.17
C PHE A 114 0.31 0.44 1.04
N LEU A 115 0.09 1.36 1.99
CA LEU A 115 1.12 1.86 2.90
C LEU A 115 1.52 0.87 4.00
N TRP A 116 0.79 -0.26 4.14
CA TRP A 116 1.22 -1.36 5.00
C TRP A 116 2.29 -2.25 4.33
N SER A 117 2.32 -2.26 3.00
CA SER A 117 3.17 -3.17 2.23
C SER A 117 4.63 -2.73 2.15
N PHE A 118 4.94 -1.45 2.36
CA PHE A 118 6.28 -0.85 2.32
C PHE A 118 6.29 0.49 3.07
N ARG A 119 7.47 1.10 3.29
CA ARG A 119 7.57 2.49 3.77
C ARG A 119 7.86 3.44 2.62
N LEU A 120 7.16 4.57 2.57
CA LEU A 120 7.39 5.58 1.54
C LEU A 120 8.85 6.09 1.61
N PRO A 121 9.56 6.19 0.48
CA PRO A 121 10.88 6.80 0.44
C PRO A 121 10.85 8.28 0.83
N GLY A 122 12.01 8.85 1.19
CA GLY A 122 12.10 10.27 1.55
C GLY A 122 12.17 11.21 0.34
N GLU A 123 12.60 10.72 -0.83
CA GLU A 123 12.78 11.54 -2.01
C GLU A 123 11.46 11.75 -2.77
N ALA A 124 11.12 13.02 -3.01
CA ALA A 124 9.87 13.41 -3.68
C ALA A 124 9.62 12.66 -5.00
N GLN A 125 10.66 12.48 -5.83
CA GLN A 125 10.54 11.79 -7.13
C GLN A 125 10.25 10.28 -7.01
N LYS A 126 10.59 9.66 -5.87
CA LYS A 126 10.25 8.26 -5.61
C LYS A 126 8.81 8.15 -5.14
N ILE A 127 8.42 9.00 -4.19
CA ILE A 127 7.04 9.10 -3.68
C ILE A 127 6.07 9.33 -4.84
N ASP A 128 6.37 10.30 -5.70
CA ASP A 128 5.56 10.65 -6.88
C ASP A 128 5.21 9.43 -7.73
N ARG A 129 6.22 8.65 -8.16
CA ARG A 129 6.02 7.43 -8.96
C ARG A 129 5.19 6.37 -8.26
N MET A 130 5.40 6.17 -6.95
CA MET A 130 4.64 5.18 -6.19
C MET A 130 3.16 5.59 -6.07
N MET A 131 2.90 6.88 -5.82
CA MET A 131 1.55 7.41 -5.68
C MET A 131 0.82 7.49 -7.02
N GLU A 132 1.54 7.75 -8.12
CA GLU A 132 0.98 7.69 -9.48
C GLU A 132 0.54 6.26 -9.83
N ALA A 133 1.41 5.27 -9.61
CA ALA A 133 1.07 3.86 -9.82
C ALA A 133 -0.12 3.41 -8.96
N PHE A 134 -0.18 3.84 -7.71
CA PHE A 134 -1.33 3.61 -6.82
C PHE A 134 -2.62 4.23 -7.37
N ALA A 135 -2.59 5.50 -7.76
CA ALA A 135 -3.77 6.20 -8.26
C ALA A 135 -4.30 5.57 -9.56
N GLN A 136 -3.41 5.20 -10.47
CA GLN A 136 -3.78 4.46 -11.69
C GLN A 136 -4.48 3.15 -11.35
N ARG A 137 -3.90 2.34 -10.45
CA ARG A 137 -4.46 1.06 -10.03
C ARG A 137 -5.80 1.22 -9.32
N TYR A 138 -5.94 2.20 -8.44
CA TYR A 138 -7.20 2.46 -7.72
C TYR A 138 -8.33 2.81 -8.69
N CYS A 139 -8.08 3.70 -9.65
CA CYS A 139 -9.07 4.08 -10.67
C CYS A 139 -9.45 2.91 -11.59
N GLN A 140 -8.51 2.01 -11.91
CA GLN A 140 -8.80 0.78 -12.66
C GLN A 140 -9.71 -0.18 -11.88
N CYS A 141 -9.47 -0.35 -10.58
CA CYS A 141 -10.31 -1.19 -9.71
C CYS A 141 -11.69 -0.57 -9.43
N ASN A 142 -11.78 0.76 -9.44
CA ASN A 142 -12.98 1.51 -9.06
C ASN A 142 -13.38 2.52 -10.16
N PRO A 143 -13.82 2.04 -11.35
CA PRO A 143 -14.14 2.92 -12.47
C PRO A 143 -15.35 3.81 -12.15
N GLY A 144 -15.26 5.07 -12.57
CA GLY A 144 -16.32 6.08 -12.36
C GLY A 144 -16.30 6.75 -10.98
N VAL A 145 -15.36 6.38 -10.10
CA VAL A 145 -15.20 7.02 -8.79
C VAL A 145 -14.57 8.41 -8.92
N PHE A 146 -13.53 8.53 -9.74
CA PHE A 146 -12.86 9.80 -10.04
C PHE A 146 -12.94 10.08 -11.54
N GLN A 147 -13.02 11.36 -11.94
CA GLN A 147 -13.02 11.75 -13.36
C GLN A 147 -11.66 11.50 -14.01
N SER A 148 -10.58 11.71 -13.25
CA SER A 148 -9.21 11.56 -13.70
C SER A 148 -8.36 10.84 -12.65
N THR A 149 -7.28 10.19 -13.10
CA THR A 149 -6.24 9.66 -12.20
C THR A 149 -5.60 10.77 -11.38
N ASP A 150 -5.45 11.97 -11.95
CA ASP A 150 -4.93 13.16 -11.27
C ASP A 150 -5.79 13.53 -10.05
N THR A 151 -7.11 13.46 -10.17
CA THR A 151 -8.02 13.67 -9.02
C THR A 151 -7.73 12.67 -7.89
N CYS A 152 -7.59 11.38 -8.23
CA CYS A 152 -7.28 10.33 -7.24
C CYS A 152 -5.91 10.57 -6.58
N TYR A 153 -4.91 10.94 -7.39
CA TYR A 153 -3.55 11.23 -6.94
C TYR A 153 -3.52 12.42 -5.97
N VAL A 154 -4.09 13.57 -6.35
CA VAL A 154 -4.10 14.78 -5.52
C VAL A 154 -4.88 14.54 -4.23
N LEU A 155 -6.03 13.87 -4.30
CA LEU A 155 -6.82 13.53 -3.11
C LEU A 155 -6.07 12.58 -2.18
N SER A 156 -5.27 11.65 -2.72
CA SER A 156 -4.43 10.75 -1.91
C SER A 156 -3.41 11.53 -1.09
N PHE A 157 -2.73 12.52 -1.69
CA PHE A 157 -1.84 13.41 -0.95
C PHE A 157 -2.59 14.26 0.08
N ALA A 158 -3.78 14.76 -0.25
CA ALA A 158 -4.60 15.50 0.71
C ALA A 158 -4.97 14.64 1.93
N ILE A 159 -5.25 13.34 1.75
CA ILE A 159 -5.50 12.38 2.83
C ILE A 159 -4.24 12.12 3.67
N ILE A 160 -3.07 11.96 3.04
CA ILE A 160 -1.79 11.76 3.74
C ILE A 160 -1.45 13.01 4.57
N MET A 161 -1.61 14.20 4.00
CA MET A 161 -1.42 15.47 4.70
C MET A 161 -2.41 15.62 5.86
N LEU A 162 -3.68 15.23 5.66
CA LEU A 162 -4.69 15.22 6.72
C LEU A 162 -4.27 14.32 7.89
N ASN A 163 -3.70 13.16 7.63
CA ASN A 163 -3.19 12.26 8.68
C ASN A 163 -2.12 12.96 9.53
N THR A 164 -1.13 13.61 8.90
CA THR A 164 -0.14 14.41 9.62
C THR A 164 -0.81 15.51 10.43
N SER A 165 -1.73 16.28 9.84
CA SER A 165 -2.41 17.39 10.51
C SER A 165 -3.24 16.98 11.74
N LEU A 166 -3.90 15.83 11.69
CA LEU A 166 -4.76 15.37 12.80
C LEU A 166 -3.97 14.69 13.92
N HIS A 167 -2.91 13.96 13.58
CA HIS A 167 -2.26 13.01 14.50
C HIS A 167 -0.86 13.41 14.94
N ASN A 168 -0.13 14.28 14.22
CA ASN A 168 1.17 14.74 14.67
C ASN A 168 1.00 15.76 15.83
N PRO A 169 1.55 15.51 17.04
CA PRO A 169 1.45 16.43 18.18
C PRO A 169 2.03 17.83 17.94
N ASN A 170 2.96 17.98 16.98
CA ASN A 170 3.56 19.26 16.63
C ASN A 170 2.63 20.14 15.78
N VAL A 171 1.55 19.58 15.20
CA VAL A 171 0.54 20.35 14.49
C VAL A 171 -0.52 20.83 15.47
N LYS A 172 -0.55 22.15 15.69
CA LYS A 172 -1.51 22.79 16.60
C LYS A 172 -2.87 23.02 15.96
N ASP A 173 -2.90 23.37 14.68
CA ASP A 173 -4.11 23.66 13.92
C ASP A 173 -4.64 22.38 13.27
N LYS A 174 -5.61 21.74 13.93
CA LYS A 174 -6.24 20.51 13.42
C LYS A 174 -7.46 20.86 12.57
N PRO A 175 -7.47 20.56 11.27
CA PRO A 175 -8.60 20.91 10.40
C PRO A 175 -9.87 20.16 10.82
N THR A 176 -11.03 20.83 10.73
CA THR A 176 -12.34 20.19 10.89
C THR A 176 -12.76 19.47 9.61
N ALA A 177 -13.81 18.66 9.68
CA ALA A 177 -14.38 18.00 8.51
C ALA A 177 -14.80 19.02 7.44
N GLU A 178 -15.46 20.10 7.84
CA GLU A 178 -15.91 21.17 6.95
C GLU A 178 -14.75 21.86 6.25
N ARG A 179 -13.64 22.10 6.99
CA ARG A 179 -12.41 22.65 6.41
C ARG A 179 -11.80 21.71 5.39
N PHE A 180 -11.73 20.41 5.68
CA PHE A 180 -11.22 19.42 4.73
C PHE A 180 -12.08 19.33 3.46
N ILE A 181 -13.41 19.41 3.60
CA ILE A 181 -14.33 19.47 2.46
C ILE A 181 -14.07 20.72 1.62
N ALA A 182 -13.97 21.89 2.26
CA ALA A 182 -13.71 23.16 1.58
C ALA A 182 -12.37 23.18 0.84
N MET A 183 -11.31 22.60 1.43
CA MET A 183 -9.97 22.50 0.84
C MET A 183 -9.92 21.64 -0.43
N ASN A 184 -10.87 20.73 -0.61
CA ASN A 184 -10.92 19.81 -1.75
C ASN A 184 -12.12 20.10 -2.68
N ARG A 185 -12.72 21.30 -2.61
CA ARG A 185 -13.74 21.71 -3.58
C ARG A 185 -13.14 21.86 -4.97
N GLY A 186 -13.87 21.44 -6.00
CA GLY A 186 -13.41 21.51 -7.39
C GLY A 186 -12.29 20.54 -7.77
N ILE A 187 -11.89 19.62 -6.86
CA ILE A 187 -10.76 18.70 -7.10
C ILE A 187 -11.02 17.71 -8.25
N ASN A 188 -12.28 17.47 -8.60
CA ASN A 188 -12.70 16.49 -9.60
C ASN A 188 -12.85 17.17 -10.97
N ASP A 189 -11.73 17.60 -11.55
CA ASP A 189 -11.64 18.34 -12.83
C ASP A 189 -12.53 19.61 -12.86
N GLY A 190 -12.53 20.38 -11.77
CA GLY A 190 -13.33 21.60 -11.60
C GLY A 190 -14.70 21.37 -10.95
N GLY A 191 -15.10 20.11 -10.75
CA GLY A 191 -16.29 19.71 -9.99
C GLY A 191 -15.99 19.22 -8.58
N ASP A 192 -17.03 19.09 -7.76
CA ASP A 192 -16.93 18.47 -6.43
C ASP A 192 -17.03 16.93 -6.54
N LEU A 193 -16.52 16.23 -5.52
CA LEU A 193 -16.60 14.77 -5.44
C LEU A 193 -18.06 14.32 -5.19
N PRO A 194 -18.53 13.24 -5.85
CA PRO A 194 -19.94 12.80 -5.75
C PRO A 194 -20.31 12.42 -4.30
N GLU A 195 -21.50 12.77 -3.81
CA GLU A 195 -21.94 12.39 -2.46
C GLU A 195 -22.12 10.86 -2.26
N GLU A 196 -22.34 10.08 -3.33
CA GLU A 196 -22.75 8.66 -3.25
C GLU A 196 -21.59 7.64 -3.26
N LEU A 197 -20.34 8.08 -3.33
CA LEU A 197 -19.14 7.26 -3.61
C LEU A 197 -18.80 6.16 -2.56
N LEU A 198 -19.60 6.02 -1.51
CA LEU A 198 -19.34 5.15 -0.36
C LEU A 198 -20.42 4.10 -0.10
N ARG A 199 -21.41 3.98 -0.98
CA ARG A 199 -22.09 2.68 -1.08
C ARG A 199 -21.14 1.74 -1.80
N VAL A 200 -20.23 1.12 -1.03
CA VAL A 200 -19.85 -0.28 -1.26
C VAL A 200 -21.10 -0.95 -1.77
N ARG A 201 -21.05 -1.57 -2.96
CA ARG A 201 -22.17 -2.35 -3.51
C ARG A 201 -22.49 -3.48 -2.53
N ALA A 202 -23.18 -3.16 -1.44
CA ALA A 202 -23.80 -4.11 -0.56
C ALA A 202 -24.98 -4.67 -1.35
N GLY A 203 -24.70 -5.71 -2.13
CA GLY A 203 -25.66 -6.67 -2.66
C GLY A 203 -26.87 -6.08 -3.38
N LEU A 204 -26.96 -6.36 -4.68
CA LEU A 204 -28.27 -6.55 -5.31
C LEU A 204 -29.09 -7.56 -4.50
N GLN A 205 -30.00 -7.09 -3.66
CA GLN A 205 -31.23 -7.80 -3.34
C GLN A 205 -32.35 -6.78 -3.30
N GLY A 206 -33.15 -6.81 -4.38
CA GLY A 206 -34.35 -6.01 -4.50
C GLY A 206 -35.29 -6.27 -3.33
N ARG A 207 -35.88 -5.20 -2.83
CA ARG A 207 -37.24 -5.23 -2.30
C ARG A 207 -37.93 -3.93 -2.68
N ALA A 208 -38.82 -4.06 -3.66
CA ALA A 208 -39.91 -3.13 -3.84
C ALA A 208 -40.74 -3.09 -2.54
N GLY A 209 -41.11 -1.87 -2.11
CA GLY A 209 -42.20 -1.63 -1.16
C GLY A 209 -41.77 -1.10 0.21
N ALA A 210 -41.80 0.23 0.37
CA ALA A 210 -42.24 0.88 1.60
C ALA A 210 -42.59 2.36 1.30
N GLY A 211 -43.79 2.78 1.75
CA GLY A 211 -44.41 4.07 1.45
C GLY A 211 -43.75 5.31 2.09
N PRO A 212 -44.36 6.49 1.93
CA PRO A 212 -43.72 7.76 2.26
C PRO A 212 -43.80 7.99 3.77
N ALA A 213 -42.69 7.77 4.47
CA ALA A 213 -42.51 8.22 5.83
C ALA A 213 -41.63 9.46 5.83
N SER A 214 -42.24 10.60 6.12
CA SER A 214 -41.60 11.85 6.49
C SER A 214 -40.63 11.63 7.65
N ARG A 215 -39.33 11.63 7.36
CA ARG A 215 -38.24 11.74 8.33
C ARG A 215 -37.31 12.84 7.83
N GLY A 216 -36.92 13.74 8.74
CA GLY A 216 -36.06 14.88 8.44
C GLY A 216 -34.85 14.46 7.61
N ALA A 217 -34.48 15.30 6.65
CA ALA A 217 -33.35 15.07 5.76
C ALA A 217 -32.10 14.73 6.59
N GLN A 218 -31.76 13.44 6.67
CA GLN A 218 -30.41 13.04 7.02
C GLN A 218 -29.58 13.48 5.82
N VAL A 219 -28.89 14.61 5.96
CA VAL A 219 -27.86 15.03 5.01
C VAL A 219 -26.90 13.86 4.89
N THR A 220 -26.81 13.28 3.68
CA THR A 220 -25.90 12.17 3.45
C THR A 220 -24.49 12.74 3.58
N PRO A 221 -23.62 12.18 4.43
CA PRO A 221 -22.25 12.67 4.56
C PRO A 221 -21.56 12.61 3.20
N CYS A 222 -20.96 13.72 2.76
CA CYS A 222 -20.19 13.73 1.53
C CYS A 222 -18.94 12.84 1.65
N VAL A 223 -18.35 12.45 0.53
CA VAL A 223 -17.19 11.55 0.50
C VAL A 223 -16.03 12.06 1.32
N CYS A 224 -15.70 13.34 1.17
CA CYS A 224 -14.66 13.98 1.94
C CYS A 224 -14.89 13.87 3.45
N GLN A 225 -16.15 13.91 3.90
CA GLN A 225 -16.49 13.73 5.31
C GLN A 225 -16.17 12.31 5.79
N ASN A 226 -16.52 11.29 5.01
CA ASN A 226 -16.25 9.91 5.38
C ASN A 226 -14.75 9.56 5.34
N LEU A 227 -14.02 10.10 4.36
CA LEU A 227 -12.55 9.98 4.31
C LEU A 227 -11.91 10.66 5.53
N TYR A 228 -12.38 11.86 5.87
CA TYR A 228 -11.94 12.61 7.05
C TYR A 228 -12.19 11.83 8.34
N GLU A 229 -13.41 11.35 8.57
CA GLU A 229 -13.75 10.60 9.78
C GLU A 229 -12.96 9.28 9.86
N SER A 230 -12.70 8.61 8.73
CA SER A 230 -11.85 7.41 8.72
C SER A 230 -10.43 7.71 9.20
N ILE A 231 -9.79 8.77 8.71
CA ILE A 231 -8.44 9.17 9.16
C ILE A 231 -8.46 9.65 10.60
N LYS A 232 -9.44 10.47 10.99
CA LYS A 232 -9.57 10.99 12.35
C LYS A 232 -9.72 9.87 13.40
N ASN A 233 -10.49 8.83 13.07
CA ASN A 233 -10.73 7.71 13.98
C ASN A 233 -9.52 6.79 14.11
N GLU A 234 -8.78 6.56 13.03
CA GLU A 234 -7.60 5.70 13.04
C GLU A 234 -6.49 6.31 12.17
N PRO A 235 -5.30 6.65 12.70
CA PRO A 235 -4.18 7.10 11.88
C PRO A 235 -3.72 5.98 10.92
N PHE A 236 -2.96 6.32 9.88
CA PHE A 236 -2.25 5.31 9.11
C PHE A 236 -1.34 4.48 10.02
N LYS A 237 -1.36 3.15 9.85
CA LYS A 237 -0.42 2.26 10.51
C LYS A 237 0.74 2.01 9.57
N ILE A 238 1.92 2.46 9.99
CA ILE A 238 3.15 2.30 9.21
C ILE A 238 3.91 1.09 9.75
N PRO A 239 4.34 0.16 8.87
CA PRO A 239 5.16 -0.97 9.31
C PRO A 239 6.55 -0.45 9.72
N GLU A 240 7.15 -1.04 10.76
CA GLU A 240 8.50 -0.65 11.20
C GLU A 240 8.61 0.87 11.51
N ASP A 241 7.55 1.44 12.11
CA ASP A 241 7.46 2.87 12.41
C ASP A 241 8.49 3.31 13.47
N ASP A 242 9.37 4.22 13.07
CA ASP A 242 10.37 4.88 13.91
C ASP A 242 9.98 6.32 14.29
N GLY A 243 8.75 6.74 13.95
CA GLY A 243 8.22 8.08 14.21
C GLY A 243 8.65 9.15 13.20
N ASN A 244 9.50 8.81 12.22
CA ASN A 244 9.98 9.71 11.18
C ASN A 244 9.30 9.49 9.82
N ASP A 245 8.22 8.71 9.78
CA ASP A 245 7.53 8.41 8.54
C ASP A 245 6.96 9.66 7.84
N LEU A 246 6.91 9.62 6.51
CA LEU A 246 6.34 10.70 5.71
C LEU A 246 4.89 10.99 6.10
N THR A 247 4.10 9.96 6.42
CA THR A 247 2.70 10.14 6.83
C THR A 247 2.52 10.90 8.15
N HIS A 248 3.60 11.04 8.94
CA HIS A 248 3.67 11.87 10.13
C HIS A 248 4.38 13.21 9.90
N THR A 249 5.10 13.39 8.80
CA THR A 249 5.96 14.56 8.56
C THR A 249 5.60 15.34 7.29
N PHE A 250 4.49 15.00 6.63
CA PHE A 250 3.97 15.69 5.45
C PHE A 250 3.21 16.96 5.85
N PHE A 251 3.95 18.01 6.15
CA PHE A 251 3.40 19.31 6.58
C PHE A 251 2.98 20.17 5.39
N ASN A 252 1.94 20.98 5.58
CA ASN A 252 1.64 22.07 4.66
C ASN A 252 2.78 23.12 4.75
N PRO A 253 3.53 23.38 3.65
CA PRO A 253 4.63 24.34 3.65
C PRO A 253 4.16 25.80 3.71
N ASP A 254 2.92 26.07 3.30
CA ASP A 254 2.40 27.43 3.21
C ASP A 254 2.05 27.98 4.60
N ARG A 255 2.59 29.17 4.90
CA ARG A 255 2.28 29.92 6.11
C ARG A 255 2.03 31.37 5.78
N GLU A 256 0.90 31.88 6.24
CA GLU A 256 0.56 33.29 6.16
C GLU A 256 0.68 33.93 7.54
N GLY A 257 1.24 35.14 7.60
CA GLY A 257 1.38 35.86 8.86
C GLY A 257 2.16 37.17 8.71
N TRP A 258 1.91 38.10 9.64
CA TRP A 258 2.64 39.36 9.71
C TRP A 258 4.01 39.15 10.36
N LEU A 259 5.07 39.59 9.67
CA LEU A 259 6.45 39.53 10.16
C LEU A 259 7.06 40.92 10.20
N LEU A 260 7.77 41.23 11.28
CA LEU A 260 8.66 42.39 11.35
C LEU A 260 10.01 42.00 10.75
N LYS A 261 10.51 42.76 9.79
CA LYS A 261 11.85 42.60 9.21
C LYS A 261 12.72 43.78 9.65
N LEU A 262 13.92 43.51 10.15
CA LEU A 262 14.92 44.58 10.30
C LEU A 262 15.31 45.06 8.88
N GLY A 263 15.22 46.37 8.68
CA GLY A 263 15.56 47.04 7.43
C GLY A 263 17.05 47.10 7.17
#